data_AF-A0A9I9CL40-F1
#
_entry.id   AF-A0A9I9CL40-F1
#
_cell.length_a   1.000
_cell.length_b   1.000
_cell.length_c   1.000
_cell.angle_alpha   90.00
_cell.angle_beta   90.00
_cell.angle_gamma   90.00
#
_symmetry.space_group_name_H-M   'P 1'
#
loop_
_entity.id
_entity.type
_entity.pdbx_description
1 polymer ?
#
loop_
_entity_poly.entity_id
_entity_poly.type
_entity_poly.pdbx_seq_one_letter_code
_entity_poly.pdbx_strand_id
1 'polypeptide(L)'
;MNTQCKRQYTSVMIVPTGVGAAIGGYAGDALPVARALASVVDCLITHPNVLNAAMLYWPMQNVLYVEGYALDRFAEGSWALQPVHQNRASGVWVASVTSLQHDNVGLVLDAGMEKELRIRHLQVADAARASLGLPVMEYVVTDTPLVVEKWIDLTTGQSTGRIRHPASLLRAVQTLINRSKVNAVAVVGRFPDDDVEEADNYRQGMGVDTLAGVEAIISHLVVKEFQIPCAHAPALSPTPLCTSLSPKSAAEEIGVGRAIKLFVSCSAFISHFKQEVVFCGLHPVQLGFTFLPCVLSGLSNAPQYLSKNFDSLGKDCLLANDVDSVIVPINACGGDGTLAFARSKQYKPLIIAVEENDTVLSDSPESLGIEAVCIGKLLQRFIFFTFLVVADETVRVANYWEAIVHLLMAKQFQVPLKDSTEDHAKNAFKSFKISAIVRYLDLGYGRLNSPTKVGYIYSTPTYQSPTTSK
;
A
#
# COMPACT_ATOMS: atom_id res chain seq x y z
N MET A 1 -23.59 16.95 -30.77
CA MET A 1 -23.56 15.73 -29.92
C MET A 1 -23.08 16.14 -28.55
N ASN A 2 -23.95 16.09 -27.55
CA ASN A 2 -23.65 16.49 -26.18
C ASN A 2 -22.75 15.41 -25.59
N THR A 3 -21.43 15.63 -25.51
CA THR A 3 -20.51 14.74 -24.79
C THR A 3 -20.82 14.86 -23.32
N GLN A 4 -21.75 14.03 -22.84
CA GLN A 4 -22.07 13.88 -21.44
C GLN A 4 -20.78 13.40 -20.76
N CYS A 5 -20.12 14.29 -20.04
CA CYS A 5 -18.89 13.96 -19.31
C CYS A 5 -19.25 12.88 -18.29
N LYS A 6 -18.75 11.65 -18.50
CA LYS A 6 -18.94 10.54 -17.54
C LYS A 6 -18.31 11.00 -16.22
N ARG A 7 -19.08 11.00 -15.13
CA ARG A 7 -18.56 11.23 -13.78
C ARG A 7 -17.55 10.12 -13.47
N GLN A 8 -16.36 10.50 -13.04
CA GLN A 8 -15.31 9.55 -12.65
C GLN A 8 -15.79 8.71 -11.46
N TYR A 9 -15.56 7.41 -11.50
CA TYR A 9 -15.83 6.53 -10.37
C TYR A 9 -14.69 6.63 -9.35
N THR A 10 -14.96 7.29 -8.22
CA THR A 10 -13.99 7.44 -7.13
C THR A 10 -14.36 6.54 -5.97
N SER A 11 -13.40 5.76 -5.47
CA SER A 11 -13.61 4.93 -4.28
C SER A 11 -12.54 5.15 -3.22
N VAL A 12 -12.91 4.99 -1.95
CA VAL A 12 -11.99 5.00 -0.82
C VAL A 12 -11.81 3.57 -0.30
N MET A 13 -10.57 3.13 -0.09
CA MET A 13 -10.26 1.87 0.63
C MET A 13 -9.61 2.22 1.97
N ILE A 14 -10.26 1.81 3.06
CA ILE A 14 -9.81 2.06 4.43
C ILE A 14 -9.41 0.72 5.07
N VAL A 15 -8.18 0.63 5.56
CA VAL A 15 -7.73 -0.43 6.45
C VAL A 15 -7.16 0.22 7.71
N PRO A 16 -7.91 0.27 8.82
CA PRO A 16 -7.44 0.91 10.04
C PRO A 16 -6.11 0.32 10.49
N THR A 17 -5.23 1.20 10.93
CA THR A 17 -3.86 0.85 11.26
C THR A 17 -3.80 0.31 12.68
N GLY A 18 -3.04 -0.76 12.90
CA GLY A 18 -2.86 -1.32 14.25
C GLY A 18 -4.06 -2.11 14.79
N VAL A 19 -4.93 -2.61 13.91
CA VAL A 19 -6.13 -3.39 14.31
C VAL A 19 -6.07 -4.86 13.90
N GLY A 20 -4.95 -5.31 13.31
CA GLY A 20 -4.77 -6.70 12.88
C GLY A 20 -5.75 -7.14 11.79
N ALA A 21 -6.05 -6.26 10.83
CA ALA A 21 -6.95 -6.56 9.73
C ALA A 21 -6.48 -7.80 8.94
N ALA A 22 -7.39 -8.71 8.60
CA ALA A 22 -7.04 -9.91 7.86
C ALA A 22 -6.45 -9.62 6.47
N ILE A 23 -6.77 -8.44 5.91
CA ILE A 23 -6.20 -7.82 4.70
C ILE A 23 -5.73 -6.41 5.07
N GLY A 24 -4.44 -6.12 4.90
CA GLY A 24 -3.84 -4.82 5.21
C GLY A 24 -3.34 -4.69 6.65
N GLY A 25 -3.39 -5.78 7.42
CA GLY A 25 -2.84 -5.84 8.77
C GLY A 25 -1.33 -6.10 8.80
N TYR A 26 -0.71 -6.38 7.64
CA TYR A 26 0.72 -6.65 7.51
C TYR A 26 1.32 -5.78 6.40
N ALA A 27 2.62 -5.47 6.49
CA ALA A 27 3.26 -4.63 5.49
C ALA A 27 3.10 -5.18 4.06
N GLY A 28 2.32 -4.47 3.24
CA GLY A 28 2.11 -4.77 1.82
C GLY A 28 1.06 -5.82 1.47
N ASP A 29 0.40 -6.46 2.44
CA ASP A 29 -0.55 -7.54 2.14
C ASP A 29 -1.88 -7.02 1.54
N ALA A 30 -2.22 -5.74 1.75
CA ALA A 30 -3.34 -5.07 1.07
C ALA A 30 -3.00 -4.57 -0.34
N LEU A 31 -1.72 -4.48 -0.73
CA LEU A 31 -1.33 -3.93 -2.02
C LEU A 31 -1.96 -4.67 -3.23
N PRO A 32 -2.06 -6.02 -3.26
CA PRO A 32 -2.78 -6.72 -4.32
C PRO A 32 -4.27 -6.36 -4.39
N VAL A 33 -4.91 -6.12 -3.24
CA VAL A 33 -6.33 -5.71 -3.18
C VAL A 33 -6.50 -4.29 -3.68
N ALA A 34 -5.64 -3.36 -3.25
CA ALA A 34 -5.62 -2.00 -3.75
C ALA A 34 -5.38 -1.96 -5.27
N ARG A 35 -4.49 -2.79 -5.81
CA ARG A 35 -4.26 -2.92 -7.25
C ARG A 35 -5.48 -3.45 -8.00
N ALA A 36 -6.14 -4.47 -7.45
CA ALA A 36 -7.36 -5.00 -8.05
C ALA A 36 -8.46 -3.93 -8.08
N LEU A 37 -8.69 -3.22 -6.97
CA LEU A 37 -9.64 -2.10 -6.90
C LEU A 37 -9.27 -0.96 -7.85
N ALA A 38 -7.99 -0.55 -7.88
CA ALA A 38 -7.52 0.48 -8.79
C ALA A 38 -7.74 0.13 -10.27
N SER A 39 -7.84 -1.15 -10.63
CA SER A 39 -8.13 -1.55 -12.02
C SER A 39 -9.59 -1.32 -12.45
N VAL A 40 -10.49 -1.04 -11.49
CA VAL A 40 -11.94 -0.94 -11.73
C VAL A 40 -12.51 0.45 -11.46
N VAL A 41 -11.77 1.29 -10.74
CA VAL A 41 -12.14 2.67 -10.40
C VAL A 41 -11.32 3.66 -11.22
N ASP A 42 -11.88 4.83 -11.49
CA ASP A 42 -11.14 5.92 -12.13
C ASP A 42 -10.16 6.57 -11.14
N CYS A 43 -10.49 6.58 -9.84
CA CYS A 43 -9.63 7.05 -8.76
C CYS A 43 -9.84 6.22 -7.48
N LEU A 44 -8.76 5.72 -6.89
CA LEU A 44 -8.76 5.07 -5.58
C LEU A 44 -8.07 5.98 -4.56
N ILE A 45 -8.75 6.30 -3.48
CA ILE A 45 -8.16 6.99 -2.33
C ILE A 45 -7.85 5.94 -1.27
N THR A 46 -6.62 5.90 -0.79
CA THR A 46 -6.24 5.02 0.33
C THR A 46 -5.05 5.60 1.08
N HIS A 47 -4.58 4.92 2.11
CA HIS A 47 -3.61 5.46 3.05
C HIS A 47 -2.26 4.73 2.98
N PRO A 48 -1.18 5.34 3.54
CA PRO A 48 0.17 4.81 3.48
C PRO A 48 0.30 3.31 3.73
N ASN A 49 -0.34 2.80 4.79
CA ASN A 49 -0.19 1.42 5.23
C ASN A 49 -0.80 0.37 4.28
N VAL A 50 -1.70 0.77 3.39
CA VAL A 50 -2.20 -0.12 2.32
C VAL A 50 -1.19 -0.25 1.18
N LEU A 51 -0.42 0.80 0.92
CA LEU A 51 0.46 0.92 -0.26
C LEU A 51 1.92 0.63 0.04
N ASN A 52 2.33 0.79 1.29
CA ASN A 52 3.67 0.57 1.78
C ASN A 52 3.89 -0.91 2.09
N ALA A 53 4.95 -1.49 1.53
CA ALA A 53 5.35 -2.87 1.75
C ALA A 53 6.85 -2.93 2.10
N ALA A 54 7.23 -2.17 3.13
CA ALA A 54 8.62 -1.94 3.55
C ALA A 54 9.52 -1.39 2.42
N MET A 55 10.29 -2.23 1.74
CA MET A 55 11.08 -1.83 0.57
C MET A 55 10.28 -1.89 -0.74
N LEU A 56 9.17 -2.61 -0.76
CA LEU A 56 8.35 -2.79 -1.95
C LEU A 56 7.33 -1.64 -2.05
N TYR A 57 7.18 -1.13 -3.27
CA TYR A 57 6.16 -0.15 -3.63
C TYR A 57 5.74 -0.43 -5.07
N TRP A 58 4.44 -0.37 -5.34
CA TRP A 58 3.91 -0.50 -6.69
C TRP A 58 3.26 0.82 -7.13
N PRO A 59 3.84 1.54 -8.10
CA PRO A 59 3.26 2.78 -8.56
C PRO A 59 1.93 2.54 -9.27
N MET A 60 0.89 3.24 -8.84
CA MET A 60 -0.43 3.25 -9.48
C MET A 60 -0.85 4.70 -9.71
N GLN A 61 -1.09 5.06 -10.97
CA GLN A 61 -1.27 6.47 -11.34
C GLN A 61 -2.63 7.05 -10.93
N ASN A 62 -3.61 6.18 -10.69
CA ASN A 62 -4.97 6.53 -10.27
C ASN A 62 -5.22 6.26 -8.78
N VAL A 63 -4.16 6.20 -7.97
CA VAL A 63 -4.26 5.98 -6.52
C VAL A 63 -3.71 7.17 -5.76
N LEU A 64 -4.51 7.74 -4.88
CA LEU A 64 -4.13 8.86 -4.03
C LEU A 64 -3.67 8.37 -2.65
N TYR A 65 -2.45 8.76 -2.29
CA TYR A 65 -1.77 8.40 -1.05
C TYR A 65 -2.11 9.41 0.06
N VAL A 66 -3.16 9.14 0.83
CA VAL A 66 -3.75 10.09 1.80
C VAL A 66 -3.58 9.58 3.23
N GLU A 67 -2.93 10.35 4.08
CA GLU A 67 -2.76 10.00 5.49
C GLU A 67 -4.13 9.93 6.22
N GLY A 68 -4.22 9.10 7.28
CA GLY A 68 -5.48 8.79 7.96
C GLY A 68 -6.24 10.01 8.49
N TYR A 69 -5.58 10.94 9.19
CA TYR A 69 -6.22 12.18 9.62
C TYR A 69 -6.71 13.02 8.45
N ALA A 70 -5.88 13.16 7.41
CA ALA A 70 -6.29 13.88 6.21
C ALA A 70 -7.52 13.24 5.55
N LEU A 71 -7.60 11.91 5.54
CA LEU A 71 -8.75 11.17 5.05
C LEU A 71 -10.00 11.47 5.88
N ASP A 72 -9.88 11.54 7.21
CA ASP A 72 -10.98 11.93 8.11
C ASP A 72 -11.46 13.35 7.80
N ARG A 73 -10.54 14.33 7.71
CA ARG A 73 -10.87 15.73 7.38
C ARG A 73 -11.47 15.87 5.99
N PHE A 74 -11.01 15.07 5.03
CA PHE A 74 -11.57 14.99 3.69
C PHE A 74 -13.00 14.46 3.75
N ALA A 75 -13.24 13.32 4.41
CA ALA A 75 -14.55 12.69 4.56
C ALA A 75 -15.57 13.61 5.25
N GLU A 76 -15.14 14.40 6.23
CA GLU A 76 -15.96 15.45 6.87
C GLU A 76 -16.32 16.62 5.93
N GLY A 77 -15.75 16.68 4.73
CA GLY A 77 -15.88 17.81 3.81
C GLY A 77 -15.13 19.07 4.28
N SER A 78 -14.24 18.93 5.27
CA SER A 78 -13.42 20.06 5.75
C SER A 78 -12.24 20.33 4.83
N TRP A 79 -11.65 19.28 4.25
CA TRP A 79 -10.51 19.38 3.35
C TRP A 79 -10.87 18.88 1.95
N ALA A 80 -10.19 19.42 0.94
CA ALA A 80 -10.19 18.90 -0.42
C ALA A 80 -8.81 18.28 -0.73
N LEU A 81 -8.78 17.31 -1.64
CA LEU A 81 -7.55 16.69 -2.11
C LEU A 81 -7.20 17.26 -3.49
N GLN A 82 -6.01 17.83 -3.61
CA GLN A 82 -5.48 18.32 -4.87
C GLN A 82 -4.45 17.31 -5.42
N PRO A 83 -4.77 16.55 -6.48
CA PRO A 83 -3.81 15.66 -7.10
C PRO A 83 -2.56 16.40 -7.59
N VAL A 84 -1.40 15.74 -7.48
CA VAL A 84 -0.11 16.27 -7.97
C VAL A 84 0.21 15.75 -9.36
N HIS A 85 1.25 16.29 -10.02
CA HIS A 85 1.59 15.98 -11.42
C HIS A 85 1.80 14.49 -11.71
N GLN A 86 2.18 13.70 -10.69
CA GLN A 86 2.41 12.26 -10.79
C GLN A 86 1.10 11.43 -10.73
N ASN A 87 0.00 12.01 -10.26
CA ASN A 87 -1.32 11.38 -10.13
C ASN A 87 -2.09 11.50 -11.45
N ARG A 88 -1.65 10.78 -12.49
CA ARG A 88 -2.29 10.82 -13.82
C ARG A 88 -3.27 9.66 -14.00
N ALA A 89 -4.57 9.92 -13.98
CA ALA A 89 -5.57 8.99 -14.52
C ALA A 89 -6.07 9.47 -15.90
N SER A 90 -5.96 8.58 -16.90
CA SER A 90 -6.76 8.55 -18.14
C SER A 90 -7.05 9.88 -18.87
N GLY A 91 -6.02 10.45 -19.52
CA GLY A 91 -6.17 11.19 -20.80
C GLY A 91 -6.91 12.54 -20.80
N VAL A 92 -7.46 12.98 -19.67
CA VAL A 92 -7.97 14.35 -19.52
C VAL A 92 -6.86 15.19 -18.91
N TRP A 93 -6.39 16.17 -19.68
CA TRP A 93 -5.59 17.25 -19.12
C TRP A 93 -6.42 17.92 -18.02
N VAL A 94 -5.99 17.81 -16.77
CA VAL A 94 -6.30 18.85 -15.77
C VAL A 94 -5.56 20.08 -16.27
N ALA A 95 -6.24 20.84 -17.15
CA ALA A 95 -5.69 21.90 -17.97
C ALA A 95 -5.45 23.18 -17.16
N SER A 96 -4.84 23.07 -15.98
CA SER A 96 -4.45 24.23 -15.17
C SER A 96 -3.60 23.87 -13.94
N VAL A 97 -2.69 22.90 -14.02
CA VAL A 97 -1.59 22.88 -13.02
C VAL A 97 -0.54 23.92 -13.43
N THR A 98 -0.84 25.19 -13.21
CA THR A 98 0.11 26.32 -13.30
C THR A 98 1.04 26.40 -12.09
N SER A 99 0.99 25.45 -11.14
CA SER A 99 1.98 25.40 -10.07
C SER A 99 3.20 24.59 -10.52
N LEU A 100 4.30 25.31 -10.75
CA LEU A 100 5.67 24.81 -10.87
C LEU A 100 6.20 24.21 -9.55
N GLN A 101 5.34 23.94 -8.55
CA GLN A 101 5.74 23.22 -7.34
C GLN A 101 5.99 21.76 -7.70
N HIS A 102 7.27 21.41 -7.71
CA HIS A 102 7.71 20.04 -7.62
C HIS A 102 7.31 19.52 -6.22
N ASP A 103 6.88 18.27 -6.14
CA ASP A 103 6.63 17.60 -4.86
C ASP A 103 7.95 17.56 -4.11
N ASN A 104 8.12 18.36 -3.07
CA ASN A 104 9.37 18.51 -2.35
C ASN A 104 9.23 17.77 -1.03
N VAL A 105 9.81 16.57 -0.97
CA VAL A 105 9.74 15.72 0.23
C VAL A 105 10.88 16.10 1.18
N GLY A 106 10.54 16.52 2.40
CA GLY A 106 11.48 16.70 3.50
C GLY A 106 11.64 15.44 4.33
N LEU A 107 12.83 15.20 4.88
CA LEU A 107 13.11 14.04 5.73
C LEU A 107 13.41 14.47 7.17
N VAL A 108 12.63 14.00 8.14
CA VAL A 108 12.94 14.15 9.57
C VAL A 108 13.55 12.86 10.09
N LEU A 109 14.72 12.94 10.71
CA LEU A 109 15.38 11.82 11.38
C LEU A 109 15.37 12.04 12.89
N ASP A 110 15.00 11.02 13.65
CA ASP A 110 15.03 11.09 15.11
C ASP A 110 16.48 11.15 15.65
N ALA A 111 16.77 12.13 16.51
CA ALA A 111 18.03 12.23 17.25
C ALA A 111 18.34 10.99 18.10
N GLY A 112 17.31 10.22 18.48
CA GLY A 112 17.45 8.95 19.20
C GLY A 112 18.10 7.83 18.39
N MET A 113 18.16 7.96 17.06
CA MET A 113 18.80 6.95 16.20
C MET A 113 20.31 6.90 16.41
N GLU A 114 20.84 5.69 16.52
CA GLU A 114 22.26 5.39 16.50
C GLU A 114 22.90 5.92 15.21
N LYS A 115 24.18 6.29 15.30
CA LYS A 115 24.90 6.92 14.17
C LYS A 115 24.87 6.06 12.91
N GLU A 116 25.10 4.75 13.03
CA GLU A 116 25.10 3.84 11.89
C GLU A 116 23.70 3.70 11.27
N LEU A 117 22.68 3.53 12.11
CA LEU A 117 21.29 3.42 11.68
C LEU A 117 20.84 4.69 10.92
N ARG A 118 21.25 5.86 11.41
CA ARG A 118 21.01 7.15 10.74
C ARG A 118 21.70 7.25 9.38
N ILE A 119 22.98 6.85 9.29
CA ILE A 119 23.72 6.85 8.02
C ILE A 119 23.03 5.94 7.00
N ARG A 120 22.53 4.77 7.41
CA ARG A 120 21.81 3.85 6.52
C ARG A 120 20.54 4.49 5.94
N HIS A 121 19.76 5.21 6.75
CA HIS A 121 18.57 5.93 6.27
C HIS A 121 18.92 7.07 5.31
N LEU A 122 20.02 7.79 5.57
CA LEU A 122 20.51 8.81 4.64
C LEU A 122 20.96 8.21 3.31
N GLN A 123 21.68 7.07 3.33
CA GLN A 123 22.06 6.35 2.11
C GLN A 123 20.86 5.86 1.31
N VAL A 124 19.78 5.45 1.99
CA VAL A 124 18.52 5.08 1.34
C VAL A 124 17.85 6.30 0.69
N ALA A 125 17.83 7.45 1.34
CA ALA A 125 17.33 8.69 0.76
C ALA A 125 18.16 9.12 -0.47
N ASP A 126 19.49 9.03 -0.39
CA ASP A 126 20.39 9.30 -1.52
C ASP A 126 20.18 8.31 -2.67
N ALA A 127 20.00 7.03 -2.38
CA ALA A 127 19.71 6.00 -3.37
C ALA A 127 18.35 6.23 -4.06
N ALA A 128 17.33 6.63 -3.29
CA ALA A 128 16.01 6.97 -3.81
C ALA A 128 16.05 8.20 -4.73
N ARG A 129 16.81 9.24 -4.35
CA ARG A 129 17.07 10.40 -5.23
C ARG A 129 17.77 9.97 -6.52
N ALA A 130 18.87 9.21 -6.41
CA ALA A 130 19.74 8.89 -7.53
C ALA A 130 19.13 7.86 -8.50
N SER A 131 18.42 6.87 -7.97
CA SER A 131 17.95 5.70 -8.75
C SER A 131 16.49 5.82 -9.16
N LEU A 132 15.64 6.34 -8.28
CA LEU A 132 14.19 6.46 -8.51
C LEU A 132 13.79 7.88 -8.95
N GLY A 133 14.72 8.84 -8.89
CA GLY A 133 14.43 10.24 -9.22
C GLY A 133 13.51 10.93 -8.21
N LEU A 134 13.40 10.41 -6.98
CA LEU A 134 12.49 10.96 -5.99
C LEU A 134 12.97 12.32 -5.49
N PRO A 135 12.06 13.29 -5.30
CA PRO A 135 12.38 14.67 -4.99
C PRO A 135 12.60 14.91 -3.47
N VAL A 136 13.55 14.17 -2.88
CA VAL A 136 13.89 14.31 -1.44
C VAL A 136 14.81 15.51 -1.25
N MET A 137 14.33 16.63 -0.74
CA MET A 137 15.05 17.91 -0.84
C MET A 137 16.12 18.12 0.23
N GLU A 138 15.76 17.93 1.49
CA GLU A 138 16.63 18.17 2.64
C GLU A 138 16.21 17.24 3.78
N TYR A 139 17.14 16.98 4.70
CA TYR A 139 16.82 16.33 5.95
C TYR A 139 17.15 17.22 7.16
N VAL A 140 16.42 17.01 8.24
CA VAL A 140 16.70 17.60 9.55
C VAL A 140 16.71 16.49 10.60
N VAL A 141 17.55 16.64 11.61
CA VAL A 141 17.52 15.77 12.80
C VAL A 141 16.73 16.50 13.88
N THR A 142 15.85 15.79 14.58
CA THR A 142 15.14 16.35 15.73
C THR A 142 16.13 16.87 16.79
N ASP A 143 15.77 17.90 17.57
CA ASP A 143 16.70 18.48 18.55
C ASP A 143 16.78 17.63 19.85
N THR A 144 15.75 16.83 20.10
CA THR A 144 15.64 15.88 21.22
C THR A 144 15.12 14.54 20.69
N PRO A 145 15.63 13.39 21.17
CA PRO A 145 15.09 12.07 20.83
C PRO A 145 13.57 12.01 21.03
N LEU A 146 12.82 11.42 20.10
CA LEU A 146 11.36 11.37 20.22
C LEU A 146 10.91 10.49 21.40
N VAL A 147 11.68 9.43 21.67
CA VAL A 147 11.41 8.38 22.68
C VAL A 147 10.01 7.79 22.44
N VAL A 148 9.97 6.82 21.54
CA VAL A 148 8.77 6.07 21.20
C VAL A 148 8.46 5.05 22.31
N GLU A 149 7.22 5.05 22.77
CA GLU A 149 6.65 4.02 23.63
C GLU A 149 5.44 3.42 22.91
N LYS A 150 5.36 2.09 22.86
CA LYS A 150 4.31 1.35 22.17
C LYS A 150 3.71 0.28 23.08
N TRP A 151 2.43 -0.02 22.90
CA TRP A 151 1.73 -1.09 23.63
C TRP A 151 0.48 -1.54 22.87
N ILE A 152 -0.03 -2.73 23.21
CA ILE A 152 -1.37 -3.16 22.81
C ILE A 152 -2.37 -2.72 23.89
N ASP A 153 -3.44 -2.05 23.48
CA ASP A 153 -4.56 -1.73 24.37
C ASP A 153 -5.29 -3.03 24.75
N LEU A 154 -5.28 -3.37 26.04
CA LEU A 154 -5.86 -4.64 26.52
C LEU A 154 -7.39 -4.69 26.43
N THR A 155 -8.05 -3.55 26.27
CA THR A 155 -9.51 -3.46 26.15
C THR A 155 -9.95 -3.66 24.71
N THR A 156 -9.25 -3.02 23.78
CA THR A 156 -9.62 -3.01 22.35
C THR A 156 -8.80 -3.95 21.48
N GLY A 157 -7.66 -4.45 21.97
CA GLY A 157 -6.72 -5.29 21.22
C GLY A 157 -5.89 -4.53 20.18
N GLN A 158 -6.07 -3.22 20.02
CA GLN A 158 -5.37 -2.41 19.03
C GLN A 158 -3.97 -2.02 19.50
N SER A 159 -3.03 -1.85 18.55
CA SER A 159 -1.76 -1.23 18.87
C SER A 159 -1.88 0.29 18.96
N THR A 160 -1.17 0.85 19.93
CA THR A 160 -1.15 2.28 20.19
C THR A 160 0.14 2.67 20.89
N GLY A 161 0.31 3.94 21.20
CA GLY A 161 1.42 4.38 22.03
C GLY A 161 1.57 5.89 22.12
N ARG A 162 2.80 6.36 22.27
CA ARG A 162 3.13 7.79 22.27
C ARG A 162 4.60 8.07 21.94
N ILE A 163 4.87 9.32 21.59
CA ILE A 163 6.22 9.90 21.63
C ILE A 163 6.33 10.85 22.82
N ARG A 164 7.43 10.81 23.59
CA ARG A 164 7.58 11.69 24.77
C ARG A 164 7.83 13.15 24.41
N HIS A 165 8.47 13.41 23.27
CA HIS A 165 8.86 14.77 22.88
C HIS A 165 8.23 15.23 21.55
N PRO A 166 6.89 15.30 21.45
CA PRO A 166 6.21 15.69 20.20
C PRO A 166 6.58 17.08 19.70
N ALA A 167 6.88 18.01 20.60
CA ALA A 167 7.32 19.36 20.23
C ALA A 167 8.66 19.36 19.45
N SER A 168 9.54 18.37 19.69
CA SER A 168 10.79 18.19 18.96
C SER A 168 10.53 17.86 17.50
N LEU A 169 9.58 16.94 17.24
CA LEU A 169 9.11 16.61 15.89
C LEU A 169 8.53 17.84 15.18
N LEU A 170 7.61 18.55 15.83
CA LEU A 170 6.97 19.72 15.23
C LEU A 170 7.99 20.83 14.88
N ARG A 171 8.97 21.12 15.76
CA ARG A 171 10.04 22.08 15.45
C ARG A 171 10.89 21.65 14.26
N ALA A 172 11.20 20.36 14.14
CA ALA A 172 11.96 19.81 13.02
C ALA A 172 11.19 19.98 11.69
N VAL A 173 9.92 19.60 11.66
CA VAL A 173 9.05 19.78 10.47
C VAL A 173 8.92 21.26 10.10
N GLN A 174 8.62 22.11 11.09
CA GLN A 174 8.51 23.55 10.87
C GLN A 174 9.79 24.16 10.26
N THR A 175 10.95 23.63 10.66
CA THR A 175 12.25 24.02 10.11
C THR A 175 12.37 23.67 8.63
N LEU A 176 12.00 22.45 8.21
CA LEU A 176 12.01 22.03 6.80
C LEU A 176 11.05 22.87 5.95
N ILE A 177 9.83 23.10 6.45
CA ILE A 177 8.82 23.93 5.75
C ILE A 177 9.37 25.34 5.54
N ASN A 178 9.96 25.94 6.58
CA ASN A 178 10.43 27.32 6.52
C ASN A 178 11.65 27.49 5.62
N ARG A 179 12.65 26.61 5.76
CA ARG A 179 13.95 26.71 5.08
C ARG A 179 13.90 26.21 3.63
N SER A 180 13.29 25.05 3.41
CA SER A 180 13.41 24.30 2.15
C SER A 180 12.10 24.26 1.37
N LYS A 181 11.02 24.85 1.90
CA LYS A 181 9.69 24.93 1.27
C LYS A 181 9.17 23.56 0.84
N VAL A 182 9.39 22.56 1.69
CA VAL A 182 8.85 21.20 1.50
C VAL A 182 7.32 21.23 1.60
N ASN A 183 6.67 20.39 0.82
CA ASN A 183 5.20 20.25 0.79
C ASN A 183 4.76 18.80 1.08
N ALA A 184 5.69 17.92 1.45
CA ALA A 184 5.43 16.61 2.03
C ALA A 184 6.59 16.24 2.98
N VAL A 185 6.34 15.40 3.98
CA VAL A 185 7.36 15.03 4.97
C VAL A 185 7.37 13.53 5.23
N ALA A 186 8.56 12.92 5.16
CA ALA A 186 8.83 11.59 5.68
C ALA A 186 9.44 11.72 7.09
N VAL A 187 8.90 11.00 8.07
CA VAL A 187 9.45 10.96 9.44
C VAL A 187 10.03 9.59 9.72
N VAL A 188 11.29 9.53 10.14
CA VAL A 188 11.96 8.31 10.59
C VAL A 188 12.17 8.39 12.10
N GLY A 189 11.35 7.66 12.85
CA GLY A 189 11.42 7.59 14.32
C GLY A 189 12.27 6.42 14.79
N ARG A 190 13.05 6.57 15.88
CA ARG A 190 13.70 5.40 16.52
C ARG A 190 12.67 4.71 17.42
N PHE A 191 12.28 3.50 17.03
CA PHE A 191 11.38 2.66 17.82
C PHE A 191 12.18 1.81 18.79
N PRO A 192 11.64 1.37 19.94
CA PRO A 192 12.29 0.34 20.75
C PRO A 192 12.39 -0.96 19.95
N ASP A 193 13.52 -1.67 20.11
CA ASP A 193 13.68 -3.00 19.54
C ASP A 193 12.86 -4.00 20.36
N ASP A 194 12.12 -4.88 19.68
CA ASP A 194 11.28 -5.87 20.35
C ASP A 194 12.09 -7.04 20.89
N ASP A 195 11.64 -7.56 22.04
CA ASP A 195 12.06 -8.89 22.48
C ASP A 195 11.50 -9.95 21.50
N VAL A 196 12.28 -11.00 21.24
CA VAL A 196 11.99 -12.01 20.20
C VAL A 196 10.59 -12.64 20.36
N GLU A 197 10.12 -12.79 21.62
CA GLU A 197 8.81 -13.36 21.92
C GLU A 197 7.63 -12.43 21.57
N GLU A 198 7.78 -11.11 21.66
CA GLU A 198 6.72 -10.15 21.29
C GLU A 198 6.58 -10.02 19.77
N ALA A 199 7.70 -10.14 19.03
CA ALA A 199 7.70 -10.08 17.57
C ALA A 199 7.27 -11.41 16.90
N ASP A 200 7.34 -12.54 17.60
CA ASP A 200 7.14 -13.86 16.99
C ASP A 200 5.73 -14.05 16.40
N ASN A 201 4.68 -13.63 17.11
CA ASN A 201 3.30 -13.79 16.59
C ASN A 201 3.10 -13.03 15.28
N TYR A 202 3.46 -11.75 15.24
CA TYR A 202 3.32 -10.92 14.04
C TYR A 202 4.18 -11.46 12.88
N ARG A 203 5.42 -11.89 13.17
CA ARG A 203 6.31 -12.52 12.18
C ARG A 203 5.76 -13.85 11.65
N GLN A 204 4.97 -14.58 12.45
CA GLN A 204 4.22 -15.77 12.03
C GLN A 204 2.90 -15.43 11.30
N GLY A 205 2.61 -14.15 11.04
CA GLY A 205 1.38 -13.72 10.37
C GLY A 205 0.15 -13.80 11.27
N MET A 206 0.34 -13.64 12.58
CA MET A 206 -0.70 -13.67 13.61
C MET A 206 -0.66 -12.41 14.47
N GLY A 207 -1.82 -11.95 14.94
CA GLY A 207 -1.91 -10.81 15.85
C GLY A 207 -1.82 -9.45 15.15
N VAL A 208 -1.40 -8.45 15.93
CA VAL A 208 -1.43 -7.02 15.56
C VAL A 208 0.00 -6.49 15.50
N ASP A 209 0.31 -5.69 14.47
CA ASP A 209 1.57 -4.94 14.43
C ASP A 209 1.62 -3.93 15.59
N THR A 210 2.58 -4.11 16.49
CA THR A 210 2.77 -3.26 17.67
C THR A 210 3.34 -1.87 17.32
N LEU A 211 3.95 -1.69 16.15
CA LEU A 211 4.55 -0.43 15.69
C LEU A 211 3.49 0.51 15.10
N ALA A 212 2.57 -0.07 14.32
CA ALA A 212 1.54 0.60 13.52
C ALA A 212 0.80 1.74 14.24
N GLY A 213 0.43 1.55 15.51
CA GLY A 213 -0.28 2.56 16.29
C GLY A 213 0.51 3.86 16.50
N VAL A 214 1.78 3.76 16.91
CA VAL A 214 2.62 4.96 17.14
C VAL A 214 3.03 5.62 15.84
N GLU A 215 3.29 4.81 14.84
CA GLU A 215 3.47 5.20 13.46
C GLU A 215 2.34 6.13 12.96
N ALA A 216 1.08 5.71 13.12
CA ALA A 216 -0.08 6.54 12.83
C ALA A 216 -0.10 7.84 13.67
N ILE A 217 0.22 7.77 14.97
CA ILE A 217 0.28 8.96 15.84
C ILE A 217 1.30 10.00 15.33
N ILE A 218 2.47 9.55 14.86
CA ILE A 218 3.54 10.43 14.37
C ILE A 218 3.08 11.19 13.12
N SER A 219 2.58 10.49 12.11
CA SER A 219 2.13 11.11 10.86
C SER A 219 0.89 11.99 11.08
N HIS A 220 -0.09 11.51 11.85
CA HIS A 220 -1.29 12.25 12.24
C HIS A 220 -0.94 13.58 12.91
N LEU A 221 0.01 13.60 13.86
CA LEU A 221 0.45 14.82 14.55
C LEU A 221 0.99 15.87 13.56
N VAL A 222 1.78 15.45 12.58
CA VAL A 222 2.37 16.34 11.56
C VAL A 222 1.29 16.86 10.60
N VAL A 223 0.45 15.98 10.09
CA VAL A 223 -0.63 16.36 9.16
C VAL A 223 -1.61 17.33 9.83
N LYS A 224 -1.96 17.06 11.10
CA LYS A 224 -2.86 17.92 11.87
C LYS A 224 -2.31 19.33 12.07
N GLU A 225 -1.03 19.46 12.41
CA GLU A 225 -0.41 20.76 12.68
C GLU A 225 -0.13 21.54 11.39
N PHE A 226 0.42 20.89 10.37
CA PHE A 226 0.98 21.58 9.20
C PHE A 226 0.13 21.47 7.93
N GLN A 227 -0.87 20.59 7.89
CA GLN A 227 -1.77 20.38 6.74
C GLN A 227 -1.04 20.04 5.44
N ILE A 228 0.07 19.31 5.54
CA ILE A 228 0.82 18.75 4.40
C ILE A 228 0.87 17.22 4.52
N PRO A 229 0.99 16.48 3.40
CA PRO A 229 1.21 15.04 3.43
C PRO A 229 2.37 14.63 4.34
N CYS A 230 2.11 13.64 5.18
CA CYS A 230 3.14 13.02 6.02
C CYS A 230 2.98 11.51 5.98
N ALA A 231 4.11 10.80 5.95
CA ALA A 231 4.16 9.38 6.24
C ALA A 231 5.41 9.08 7.05
N HIS A 232 5.42 7.91 7.68
CA HIS A 232 6.42 7.53 8.66
C HIS A 232 7.14 6.25 8.23
N ALA A 233 8.35 6.06 8.73
CA ALA A 233 9.06 4.79 8.69
C ALA A 233 9.67 4.52 10.07
N PRO A 234 9.61 3.28 10.59
CA PRO A 234 10.26 2.95 11.83
C PRO A 234 11.74 2.68 11.57
N ALA A 235 12.60 3.22 12.42
CA ALA A 235 13.99 2.82 12.50
C ALA A 235 14.17 1.80 13.62
N LEU A 236 14.53 0.58 13.23
CA LEU A 236 14.74 -0.57 14.11
C LEU A 236 16.13 -1.14 13.88
N SER A 237 16.67 -1.83 14.89
CA SER A 237 17.84 -2.68 14.71
C SER A 237 17.49 -3.87 13.81
N PRO A 238 18.42 -4.34 12.96
CA PRO A 238 18.22 -5.54 12.16
C PRO A 238 17.86 -6.75 13.03
N THR A 239 16.75 -7.40 12.73
CA THR A 239 16.33 -8.64 13.37
C THR A 239 17.20 -9.82 12.91
N PRO A 240 17.42 -10.83 13.77
CA PRO A 240 18.02 -12.09 13.35
C PRO A 240 17.20 -12.79 12.26
N LEU A 241 17.87 -13.53 11.38
CA LEU A 241 17.22 -14.34 10.35
C LEU A 241 16.24 -15.34 10.99
N CYS A 242 14.98 -15.33 10.54
CA CYS A 242 13.96 -16.30 10.94
C CYS A 242 13.68 -17.30 9.81
N THR A 243 13.79 -18.60 10.10
CA THR A 243 13.53 -19.67 9.10
C THR A 243 12.06 -20.02 8.96
N SER A 244 11.20 -19.58 9.88
CA SER A 244 9.76 -19.85 9.92
C SER A 244 8.92 -18.60 9.65
N LEU A 245 9.44 -17.62 8.88
CA LEU A 245 8.72 -16.38 8.61
C LEU A 245 7.45 -16.60 7.77
N SER A 246 6.36 -15.92 8.12
CA SER A 246 5.14 -15.95 7.34
C SER A 246 5.26 -15.14 6.04
N PRO A 247 4.69 -15.60 4.92
CA PRO A 247 4.60 -14.79 3.70
C PRO A 247 3.92 -13.43 3.91
N LYS A 248 3.03 -13.29 4.91
CA LYS A 248 2.33 -12.04 5.21
C LYS A 248 3.26 -10.93 5.73
N SER A 249 4.27 -11.28 6.50
CA SER A 249 5.25 -10.36 7.09
C SER A 249 6.57 -10.30 6.31
N ALA A 250 6.72 -11.16 5.29
CA ALA A 250 7.97 -11.34 4.57
C ALA A 250 8.50 -10.08 3.86
N ALA A 251 7.62 -9.14 3.52
CA ALA A 251 8.01 -7.89 2.88
C ALA A 251 9.00 -7.07 3.75
N GLU A 252 8.88 -7.15 5.07
CA GLU A 252 9.70 -6.40 6.04
C GLU A 252 11.14 -6.91 6.14
N GLU A 253 11.38 -8.16 5.73
CA GLU A 253 12.72 -8.79 5.72
C GLU A 253 13.47 -8.58 4.39
N ILE A 254 12.82 -7.96 3.40
CA ILE A 254 13.44 -7.64 2.13
C ILE A 254 14.35 -6.43 2.32
N GLY A 255 15.65 -6.68 2.46
CA GLY A 255 16.74 -5.70 2.59
C GLY A 255 18.00 -6.14 1.83
N VAL A 256 17.83 -6.61 0.59
CA VAL A 256 18.75 -7.53 -0.12
C VAL A 256 20.24 -7.21 0.06
N GLY A 257 20.88 -8.07 0.85
CA GLY A 257 22.33 -8.28 0.93
C GLY A 257 22.78 -9.62 0.36
N ARG A 258 22.20 -10.06 -0.77
CA ARG A 258 22.82 -11.02 -1.70
C ARG A 258 22.38 -10.66 -3.09
N ALA A 259 23.32 -10.25 -3.94
CA ALA A 259 23.10 -10.13 -5.37
C ALA A 259 22.52 -11.45 -5.89
N ILE A 260 21.21 -11.50 -6.10
CA ILE A 260 20.63 -12.42 -7.07
C ILE A 260 21.28 -11.98 -8.38
N LYS A 261 22.21 -12.79 -8.88
CA LYS A 261 22.60 -12.76 -10.29
C LYS A 261 21.29 -12.90 -11.06
N LEU A 262 20.70 -11.78 -11.47
CA LEU A 262 19.73 -11.76 -12.54
C LEU A 262 20.53 -12.16 -13.77
N PHE A 263 20.49 -13.45 -14.09
CA PHE A 263 20.86 -13.95 -15.41
C PHE A 263 19.83 -13.38 -16.40
N VAL A 264 20.00 -12.11 -16.79
CA VAL A 264 19.53 -11.68 -18.10
C VAL A 264 20.52 -12.27 -19.08
N SER A 265 20.05 -13.23 -19.87
CA SER A 265 20.79 -13.83 -20.98
C SER A 265 21.34 -12.76 -21.93
N CYS A 266 22.56 -12.31 -21.69
CA CYS A 266 23.47 -11.95 -22.77
C CYS A 266 24.31 -13.19 -23.09
N SER A 267 23.69 -14.17 -23.76
CA SER A 267 24.36 -15.36 -24.29
C SER A 267 25.33 -15.06 -25.45
N ALA A 268 25.81 -13.83 -25.60
CA ALA A 268 26.63 -13.42 -26.74
C ALA A 268 28.01 -12.82 -26.39
N PHE A 269 28.42 -12.67 -25.12
CA PHE A 269 29.65 -11.90 -24.83
C PHE A 269 30.67 -12.50 -23.85
N ILE A 270 30.45 -13.71 -23.31
CA ILE A 270 31.44 -14.35 -22.41
C ILE A 270 31.91 -15.68 -23.03
N SER A 271 32.67 -15.58 -24.11
CA SER A 271 33.49 -16.70 -24.61
C SER A 271 34.99 -16.37 -24.65
N HIS A 272 35.41 -15.18 -24.19
CA HIS A 272 36.78 -14.68 -24.44
C HIS A 272 37.65 -14.33 -23.24
N PHE A 273 37.15 -14.45 -21.99
CA PHE A 273 38.00 -14.18 -20.82
C PHE A 273 37.99 -15.35 -19.84
N LYS A 274 39.02 -16.21 -19.95
CA LYS A 274 39.47 -17.08 -18.86
C LYS A 274 40.23 -16.20 -17.86
N GLN A 275 39.54 -15.66 -16.87
CA GLN A 275 40.19 -15.14 -15.66
C GLN A 275 39.46 -15.72 -14.44
N GLU A 276 40.21 -16.45 -13.62
CA GLU A 276 39.77 -16.90 -12.31
C GLU A 276 39.53 -15.66 -11.43
N VAL A 277 38.26 -15.37 -11.15
CA VAL A 277 37.89 -14.37 -10.16
C VAL A 277 38.02 -15.02 -8.79
N VAL A 278 39.09 -14.66 -8.07
CA VAL A 278 39.26 -14.94 -6.64
C VAL A 278 38.16 -14.19 -5.88
N PHE A 279 37.24 -14.93 -5.27
CA PHE A 279 36.23 -14.35 -4.37
C PHE A 279 36.87 -14.08 -3.01
N CYS A 280 37.31 -12.83 -2.78
CA CYS A 280 37.54 -12.35 -1.41
C CYS A 280 36.20 -12.33 -0.66
N GLY A 281 36.19 -12.88 0.55
CA GLY A 281 35.00 -12.97 1.41
C GLY A 281 34.33 -11.61 1.58
N LEU A 282 33.14 -11.47 0.98
CA LEU A 282 32.32 -10.27 1.09
C LEU A 282 31.57 -10.29 2.42
N HIS A 283 31.85 -9.30 3.26
CA HIS A 283 30.98 -8.95 4.40
C HIS A 283 29.53 -8.76 3.91
N PRO A 284 28.51 -9.13 4.71
CA PRO A 284 27.12 -8.93 4.33
C PRO A 284 26.86 -7.44 4.04
N VAL A 285 26.57 -7.12 2.78
CA VAL A 285 26.10 -5.78 2.37
C VAL A 285 24.66 -5.66 2.86
N GLN A 286 24.47 -5.14 4.06
CA GLN A 286 23.18 -5.13 4.73
C GLN A 286 22.42 -3.84 4.41
N LEU A 287 21.95 -3.67 3.17
CA LEU A 287 21.13 -2.52 2.76
C LEU A 287 19.65 -2.90 2.76
N GLY A 288 18.92 -2.50 3.81
CA GLY A 288 17.51 -2.10 3.65
C GLY A 288 16.44 -2.66 4.60
N PHE A 289 16.65 -2.75 5.92
CA PHE A 289 15.50 -2.85 6.86
C PHE A 289 14.84 -1.47 7.08
N THR A 290 14.75 -0.67 6.02
CA THR A 290 14.22 0.68 6.09
C THR A 290 12.93 0.70 5.30
N PHE A 291 11.81 0.99 5.95
CA PHE A 291 10.51 1.18 5.29
C PHE A 291 10.49 2.48 4.44
N LEU A 292 11.58 3.25 4.50
CA LEU A 292 11.73 4.56 3.89
C LEU A 292 11.54 4.62 2.36
N PRO A 293 11.98 3.65 1.52
CA PRO A 293 11.82 3.75 0.06
C PRO A 293 10.35 3.82 -0.38
N CYS A 294 9.47 2.99 0.20
CA CYS A 294 8.05 3.00 -0.15
C CYS A 294 7.36 4.28 0.35
N VAL A 295 7.74 4.76 1.52
CA VAL A 295 7.27 6.02 2.11
C VAL A 295 7.62 7.21 1.21
N LEU A 296 8.88 7.32 0.77
CA LEU A 296 9.31 8.38 -0.13
C LEU A 296 8.58 8.31 -1.48
N SER A 297 8.39 7.10 -2.02
CA SER A 297 7.68 6.89 -3.30
C SER A 297 6.19 7.20 -3.20
N GLY A 298 5.57 6.90 -2.06
CA GLY A 298 4.18 7.25 -1.77
C GLY A 298 3.99 8.75 -1.62
N LEU A 299 4.86 9.42 -0.85
CA LEU A 299 4.80 10.86 -0.61
C LEU A 299 5.05 11.69 -1.87
N SER A 300 5.87 11.22 -2.81
CA SER A 300 6.03 11.92 -4.10
C SER A 300 4.77 11.91 -4.96
N ASN A 301 3.79 11.06 -4.64
CA ASN A 301 2.48 10.96 -5.29
C ASN A 301 1.33 11.43 -4.38
N ALA A 302 1.61 11.88 -3.16
CA ALA A 302 0.55 12.26 -2.23
C ALA A 302 -0.16 13.55 -2.72
N PRO A 303 -1.51 13.58 -2.75
CA PRO A 303 -2.23 14.81 -3.06
C PRO A 303 -1.97 15.86 -1.99
N GLN A 304 -2.00 17.14 -2.39
CA GLN A 304 -1.93 18.25 -1.44
C GLN A 304 -3.27 18.46 -0.76
N TYR A 305 -3.25 18.88 0.50
CA TYR A 305 -4.46 19.13 1.29
C TYR A 305 -4.84 20.60 1.23
N LEU A 306 -6.10 20.89 0.94
CA LEU A 306 -6.62 22.24 0.95
C LEU A 306 -7.61 22.35 2.12
N SER A 307 -7.49 23.40 2.96
CA SER A 307 -8.34 23.61 4.17
C SER A 307 -9.26 24.85 4.16
N LYS A 308 -9.14 25.77 3.18
CA LYS A 308 -10.01 26.97 3.04
C LYS A 308 -10.37 27.32 1.58
N ASN A 309 -11.62 27.75 1.36
CA ASN A 309 -12.15 28.42 0.13
C ASN A 309 -12.02 27.65 -1.20
N PHE A 310 -12.21 26.32 -1.23
CA PHE A 310 -12.16 25.55 -2.50
C PHE A 310 -13.38 25.76 -3.40
N ASP A 311 -14.48 26.35 -2.91
CA ASP A 311 -15.59 26.75 -3.78
C ASP A 311 -15.17 27.73 -4.89
N SER A 312 -14.01 28.39 -4.70
CA SER A 312 -13.38 29.30 -5.67
C SER A 312 -12.24 28.68 -6.48
N LEU A 313 -11.75 27.50 -6.08
CA LEU A 313 -10.78 26.71 -6.85
C LEU A 313 -11.57 25.85 -7.84
N GLY A 314 -11.19 25.88 -9.12
CA GLY A 314 -11.90 25.20 -10.20
C GLY A 314 -11.98 23.67 -10.05
N LYS A 315 -12.35 22.97 -11.14
CA LYS A 315 -12.59 21.51 -11.23
C LYS A 315 -11.36 20.60 -10.98
N ASP A 316 -10.32 21.08 -10.32
CA ASP A 316 -9.00 20.44 -10.24
C ASP A 316 -8.71 19.80 -8.88
N CYS A 317 -9.69 19.78 -7.97
CA CYS A 317 -9.59 19.11 -6.67
C CYS A 317 -10.74 18.10 -6.48
N LEU A 318 -10.48 17.05 -5.71
CA LEU A 318 -11.48 16.09 -5.27
C LEU A 318 -12.09 16.55 -3.95
N LEU A 319 -13.42 16.48 -3.88
CA LEU A 319 -14.22 16.74 -2.69
C LEU A 319 -14.80 15.43 -2.15
N ALA A 320 -15.20 15.40 -0.88
CA ALA A 320 -15.89 14.21 -0.32
C ALA A 320 -17.13 13.81 -1.13
N ASN A 321 -17.84 14.78 -1.72
CA ASN A 321 -19.01 14.53 -2.56
C ASN A 321 -18.68 13.87 -3.90
N ASP A 322 -17.40 13.75 -4.27
CA ASP A 322 -16.95 13.05 -5.48
C ASP A 322 -16.69 11.55 -5.20
N VAL A 323 -16.65 11.13 -3.94
CA VAL A 323 -16.48 9.71 -3.56
C VAL A 323 -17.79 8.97 -3.78
N ASP A 324 -17.78 7.88 -4.54
CA ASP A 324 -18.97 7.08 -4.84
C ASP A 324 -19.09 5.83 -3.95
N SER A 325 -17.97 5.27 -3.49
CA SER A 325 -17.97 4.12 -2.56
C SER A 325 -16.82 4.13 -1.56
N VAL A 326 -17.06 3.58 -0.36
CA VAL A 326 -16.07 3.40 0.70
C VAL A 326 -16.01 1.93 1.08
N ILE A 327 -14.85 1.31 0.97
CA ILE A 327 -14.59 -0.08 1.35
C ILE A 327 -13.87 -0.11 2.69
N VAL A 328 -14.41 -0.89 3.64
CA VAL A 328 -13.94 -0.95 5.02
C VAL A 328 -14.05 -2.39 5.57
N PRO A 329 -13.18 -2.83 6.49
CA PRO A 329 -13.36 -4.05 7.28
C PRO A 329 -14.73 -4.11 7.97
N ILE A 330 -15.32 -5.29 8.07
CA ILE A 330 -16.70 -5.46 8.58
C ILE A 330 -16.91 -4.93 9.99
N ASN A 331 -15.91 -5.05 10.86
CA ASN A 331 -15.98 -4.66 12.26
C ASN A 331 -15.17 -3.41 12.58
N ALA A 332 -14.79 -2.63 11.56
CA ALA A 332 -14.01 -1.40 11.73
C ALA A 332 -14.69 -0.16 11.14
N CYS A 333 -16.03 -0.12 11.16
CA CYS A 333 -16.82 0.97 10.61
C CYS A 333 -16.89 2.21 11.54
N GLY A 334 -16.31 2.14 12.74
CA GLY A 334 -16.37 3.18 13.77
C GLY A 334 -15.38 4.33 13.60
N GLY A 335 -14.46 4.26 12.65
CA GLY A 335 -13.50 5.34 12.38
C GLY A 335 -14.17 6.63 11.89
N ASP A 336 -13.57 7.78 12.24
CA ASP A 336 -14.13 9.11 11.96
C ASP A 336 -14.45 9.32 10.47
N GLY A 337 -13.54 8.95 9.57
CA GLY A 337 -13.78 9.04 8.13
C GLY A 337 -14.96 8.19 7.64
N THR A 338 -15.07 6.94 8.09
CA THR A 338 -16.21 6.06 7.73
C THR A 338 -17.53 6.63 8.25
N LEU A 339 -17.54 7.11 9.50
CA LEU A 339 -18.72 7.73 10.10
C LEU A 339 -19.11 9.03 9.39
N ALA A 340 -18.13 9.85 9.00
CA ALA A 340 -18.37 11.09 8.27
C ALA A 340 -19.02 10.82 6.90
N PHE A 341 -18.50 9.84 6.14
CA PHE A 341 -19.11 9.42 4.88
C PHE A 341 -20.53 8.86 5.06
N ALA A 342 -20.73 7.95 6.02
CA ALA A 342 -22.02 7.32 6.28
C ALA A 342 -23.10 8.33 6.73
N ARG A 343 -22.71 9.37 7.46
CA ARG A 343 -23.61 10.38 8.06
C ARG A 343 -23.75 11.65 7.22
N SER A 344 -23.04 11.76 6.09
CA SER A 344 -23.13 12.91 5.19
C SER A 344 -24.57 13.17 4.76
N LYS A 345 -24.98 14.44 4.79
CA LYS A 345 -26.34 14.87 4.38
C LYS A 345 -26.43 15.30 2.92
N GLN A 346 -25.30 15.61 2.29
CA GLN A 346 -25.25 16.13 0.91
C GLN A 346 -25.12 15.00 -0.10
N TYR A 347 -24.12 14.14 0.11
CA TYR A 347 -23.85 12.99 -0.74
C TYR A 347 -23.38 11.83 0.13
N LYS A 348 -24.05 10.68 0.01
CA LYS A 348 -23.72 9.47 0.75
C LYS A 348 -23.10 8.45 -0.20
N PRO A 349 -21.79 8.19 -0.11
CA PRO A 349 -21.19 7.09 -0.86
C PRO A 349 -21.76 5.75 -0.38
N LEU A 350 -21.68 4.74 -1.24
CA LEU A 350 -21.99 3.37 -0.86
C LEU A 350 -20.93 2.85 0.11
N ILE A 351 -21.33 2.50 1.33
CA ILE A 351 -20.44 1.82 2.27
C ILE A 351 -20.45 0.32 1.97
N ILE A 352 -19.27 -0.26 1.74
CA ILE A 352 -19.05 -1.67 1.47
C ILE A 352 -18.23 -2.26 2.62
N ALA A 353 -18.87 -3.09 3.44
CA ALA A 353 -18.27 -3.74 4.58
C ALA A 353 -17.80 -5.15 4.21
N VAL A 354 -16.52 -5.46 4.41
CA VAL A 354 -15.90 -6.71 3.91
C VAL A 354 -15.81 -7.73 5.03
N GLU A 355 -16.65 -8.77 5.00
CA GLU A 355 -16.76 -9.75 6.11
C GLU A 355 -15.50 -10.58 6.30
N GLU A 356 -14.78 -10.90 5.22
CA GLU A 356 -13.51 -11.63 5.32
C GLU A 356 -12.34 -10.77 5.82
N ASN A 357 -12.49 -9.44 5.79
CA ASN A 357 -11.52 -8.53 6.37
C ASN A 357 -11.93 -8.22 7.81
N ASP A 358 -11.71 -9.18 8.69
CA ASP A 358 -11.99 -9.06 10.12
C ASP A 358 -10.80 -8.41 10.84
N THR A 359 -11.07 -7.74 11.96
CA THR A 359 -10.11 -7.02 12.80
C THR A 359 -10.30 -7.38 14.28
N VAL A 360 -9.54 -6.76 15.18
CA VAL A 360 -9.77 -6.86 16.64
C VAL A 360 -10.93 -5.98 17.15
N LEU A 361 -11.50 -5.14 16.28
CA LEU A 361 -12.58 -4.20 16.64
C LEU A 361 -13.96 -4.87 16.66
N SER A 362 -14.99 -4.11 17.06
CA SER A 362 -16.38 -4.58 17.14
C SER A 362 -17.41 -3.60 16.55
N ASP A 363 -16.92 -2.67 15.74
CA ASP A 363 -17.69 -1.59 15.14
C ASP A 363 -18.30 -2.04 13.79
N SER A 364 -19.40 -2.79 13.85
CA SER A 364 -20.13 -3.23 12.65
C SER A 364 -21.07 -2.15 12.11
N PRO A 365 -21.46 -2.22 10.82
CA PRO A 365 -22.49 -1.32 10.28
C PRO A 365 -23.79 -1.36 11.09
N GLU A 366 -24.22 -2.55 11.52
CA GLU A 366 -25.45 -2.74 12.30
C GLU A 366 -25.36 -2.11 13.68
N SER A 367 -24.24 -2.25 14.39
CA SER A 367 -24.08 -1.67 15.73
C SER A 367 -24.04 -0.14 15.71
N LEU A 368 -23.60 0.44 14.59
CA LEU A 368 -23.47 1.89 14.39
C LEU A 368 -24.64 2.52 13.63
N GLY A 369 -25.60 1.73 13.16
CA GLY A 369 -26.73 2.20 12.35
C GLY A 369 -26.31 2.76 10.98
N ILE A 370 -25.25 2.21 10.38
CA ILE A 370 -24.74 2.58 9.06
C ILE A 370 -25.42 1.72 8.00
N GLU A 371 -25.93 2.36 6.95
CA GLU A 371 -26.42 1.66 5.76
C GLU A 371 -25.20 1.19 4.93
N ALA A 372 -24.94 -0.11 4.94
CA ALA A 372 -23.81 -0.72 4.22
C ALA A 372 -24.21 -2.00 3.49
N VAL A 373 -23.45 -2.32 2.44
CA VAL A 373 -23.50 -3.61 1.75
C VAL A 373 -22.39 -4.49 2.29
N CYS A 374 -22.77 -5.54 3.02
CA CYS A 374 -21.83 -6.53 3.53
C CYS A 374 -21.48 -7.57 2.45
N ILE A 375 -20.18 -7.84 2.25
CA ILE A 375 -19.70 -8.79 1.25
C ILE A 375 -18.73 -9.81 1.86
N GLY A 376 -19.05 -11.09 1.66
CA GLY A 376 -18.31 -12.20 2.28
C GLY A 376 -16.96 -12.56 1.68
N LYS A 377 -16.72 -12.23 0.41
CA LYS A 377 -15.55 -12.70 -0.36
C LYS A 377 -15.07 -11.67 -1.36
N LEU A 378 -14.34 -10.65 -0.90
CA LEU A 378 -13.77 -9.61 -1.75
C LEU A 378 -12.61 -10.21 -2.58
N LEU A 379 -11.55 -10.69 -1.94
CA LEU A 379 -10.36 -11.30 -2.53
C LEU A 379 -10.67 -12.50 -3.41
N GLN A 380 -11.50 -13.46 -2.98
CA GLN A 380 -11.81 -14.62 -3.83
C GLN A 380 -12.56 -14.23 -5.11
N ARG A 381 -13.36 -13.16 -5.10
CA ARG A 381 -14.05 -12.67 -6.29
C ARG A 381 -13.15 -11.80 -7.17
N PHE A 382 -12.21 -11.04 -6.60
CA PHE A 382 -11.28 -10.20 -7.36
C PHE A 382 -10.04 -10.97 -7.88
N ILE A 383 -9.41 -11.83 -7.07
CA ILE A 383 -8.23 -12.65 -7.44
C ILE A 383 -8.59 -13.69 -8.50
N PHE A 384 -9.76 -14.36 -8.40
CA PHE A 384 -10.21 -15.31 -9.41
C PHE A 384 -10.28 -14.69 -10.81
N PHE A 385 -10.64 -13.40 -10.89
CA PHE A 385 -10.71 -12.64 -12.14
C PHE A 385 -9.39 -11.97 -12.55
N THR A 386 -8.56 -11.53 -11.59
CA THR A 386 -7.23 -10.95 -11.88
C THR A 386 -6.26 -12.00 -12.44
N PHE A 387 -6.29 -13.24 -11.94
CA PHE A 387 -5.52 -14.35 -12.52
C PHE A 387 -5.98 -14.71 -13.94
N LEU A 388 -7.27 -14.55 -14.28
CA LEU A 388 -7.77 -14.74 -15.65
C LEU A 388 -7.26 -13.68 -16.63
N VAL A 389 -7.01 -12.44 -16.16
CA VAL A 389 -6.45 -11.35 -16.97
C VAL A 389 -4.94 -11.51 -17.16
N VAL A 390 -4.22 -12.03 -16.16
CA VAL A 390 -2.76 -12.24 -16.23
C VAL A 390 -2.39 -13.54 -16.97
N ALA A 391 -3.27 -14.55 -16.97
CA ALA A 391 -3.00 -15.83 -17.63
C ALA A 391 -3.32 -15.87 -19.13
N ASP A 392 -3.95 -14.83 -19.69
CA ASP A 392 -4.31 -14.80 -21.11
C ASP A 392 -3.97 -13.44 -21.76
N GLU A 393 -2.77 -13.35 -22.35
CA GLU A 393 -2.33 -12.20 -23.15
C GLU A 393 -3.15 -12.02 -24.45
N THR A 394 -4.16 -12.85 -24.73
CA THR A 394 -4.94 -12.76 -25.98
C THR A 394 -6.24 -11.96 -25.86
N VAL A 395 -6.16 -10.67 -25.50
CA VAL A 395 -7.05 -9.53 -25.91
C VAL A 395 -8.59 -9.67 -25.81
N ARG A 396 -9.17 -10.80 -25.41
CA ARG A 396 -10.64 -11.02 -25.42
C ARG A 396 -11.30 -10.90 -24.05
N VAL A 397 -10.55 -10.96 -22.95
CA VAL A 397 -11.10 -10.92 -21.58
C VAL A 397 -11.57 -9.52 -21.16
N ALA A 398 -10.94 -8.46 -21.67
CA ALA A 398 -11.29 -7.07 -21.34
C ALA A 398 -12.73 -6.68 -21.73
N ASN A 399 -13.28 -7.23 -22.81
CA ASN A 399 -14.65 -6.94 -23.25
C ASN A 399 -15.72 -7.66 -22.41
N TYR A 400 -15.36 -8.78 -21.76
CA TYR A 400 -16.28 -9.49 -20.85
C TYR A 400 -16.28 -8.89 -19.43
N TRP A 401 -15.18 -8.24 -19.05
CA TRP A 401 -15.02 -7.54 -17.77
C TRP A 401 -16.03 -6.40 -17.60
N GLU A 402 -16.08 -5.45 -18.56
CA GLU A 402 -17.04 -4.35 -18.52
C GLU A 402 -18.47 -4.87 -18.49
N ALA A 403 -18.79 -5.89 -19.30
CA ALA A 403 -20.13 -6.46 -19.39
C ALA A 403 -20.61 -7.11 -18.08
N ILE A 404 -19.74 -7.82 -17.35
CA ILE A 404 -20.10 -8.52 -16.11
C ILE A 404 -20.20 -7.56 -14.93
N VAL A 405 -19.28 -6.60 -14.81
CA VAL A 405 -19.36 -5.54 -13.79
C VAL A 405 -20.58 -4.66 -14.03
N HIS A 406 -20.84 -4.25 -15.27
CA HIS A 406 -22.07 -3.54 -15.62
C HIS A 406 -23.32 -4.38 -15.33
N LEU A 407 -23.31 -5.70 -15.54
CA LEU A 407 -24.45 -6.55 -15.21
C LEU A 407 -24.71 -6.63 -13.70
N LEU A 408 -23.66 -6.80 -12.91
CA LEU A 408 -23.76 -6.88 -11.44
C LEU A 408 -24.21 -5.54 -10.86
N MET A 409 -23.65 -4.43 -11.35
CA MET A 409 -24.06 -3.08 -10.94
C MET A 409 -25.49 -2.76 -11.43
N ALA A 410 -25.85 -3.05 -12.68
CA ALA A 410 -27.19 -2.76 -13.20
C ALA A 410 -28.31 -3.54 -12.49
N LYS A 411 -28.05 -4.81 -12.13
CA LYS A 411 -29.02 -5.66 -11.43
C LYS A 411 -29.19 -5.25 -9.96
N GLN A 412 -28.14 -4.69 -9.35
CA GLN A 412 -28.16 -4.17 -7.97
C GLN A 412 -28.76 -2.76 -7.88
N PHE A 413 -28.55 -1.91 -8.90
CA PHE A 413 -28.88 -0.47 -8.90
C PHE A 413 -30.01 -0.05 -9.86
N GLN A 414 -30.72 -1.00 -10.49
CA GLN A 414 -31.77 -0.75 -11.50
C GLN A 414 -31.35 0.19 -12.65
N VAL A 415 -30.07 0.15 -13.03
CA VAL A 415 -29.56 0.94 -14.17
C VAL A 415 -29.96 0.21 -15.46
N PRO A 416 -30.58 0.88 -16.46
CA PRO A 416 -31.03 0.21 -17.68
C PRO A 416 -29.83 -0.35 -18.48
N LEU A 417 -29.83 -1.66 -18.71
CA LEU A 417 -28.85 -2.36 -19.55
C LEU A 417 -29.21 -2.17 -21.04
N LYS A 418 -28.19 -2.08 -21.90
CA LYS A 418 -28.37 -2.26 -23.35
C LYS A 418 -28.43 -3.77 -23.65
N ASP A 419 -29.40 -4.20 -24.45
CA ASP A 419 -29.72 -5.61 -24.75
C ASP A 419 -28.50 -6.47 -25.14
N SER A 420 -27.49 -5.88 -25.77
CA SER A 420 -26.26 -6.59 -26.20
C SER A 420 -25.34 -7.04 -25.06
N THR A 421 -25.54 -6.59 -23.82
CA THR A 421 -24.60 -6.81 -22.70
C THR A 421 -24.89 -8.12 -21.95
N GLU A 422 -26.16 -8.50 -21.88
CA GLU A 422 -26.63 -9.67 -21.12
C GLU A 422 -26.29 -10.99 -21.82
N ASP A 423 -26.39 -11.02 -23.16
CA ASP A 423 -26.08 -12.21 -23.96
C ASP A 423 -24.56 -12.51 -24.01
N HIS A 424 -23.72 -11.47 -23.98
CA HIS A 424 -22.27 -11.66 -23.89
C HIS A 424 -21.84 -12.26 -22.55
N ALA A 425 -22.45 -11.82 -21.44
CA ALA A 425 -22.16 -12.36 -20.10
C ALA A 425 -22.60 -13.83 -19.96
N LYS A 426 -23.80 -14.19 -20.46
CA LYS A 426 -24.32 -15.57 -20.41
C LYS A 426 -23.48 -16.57 -21.21
N ASN A 427 -22.88 -16.14 -22.32
CA ASN A 427 -22.02 -17.00 -23.13
C ASN A 427 -20.63 -17.23 -22.51
N ALA A 428 -20.09 -16.27 -21.76
CA ALA A 428 -18.80 -16.42 -21.06
C ALA A 428 -18.85 -17.53 -20.00
N PHE A 429 -19.92 -17.59 -19.20
CA PHE A 429 -20.08 -18.57 -18.12
C PHE A 429 -20.15 -20.04 -18.56
N LYS A 430 -20.61 -20.32 -19.80
CA LYS A 430 -20.76 -21.70 -20.30
C LYS A 430 -19.44 -22.38 -20.67
N SER A 431 -18.33 -21.65 -20.76
CA SER A 431 -17.10 -22.14 -21.41
C SER A 431 -15.97 -22.62 -20.48
N PHE A 432 -16.05 -22.44 -19.15
CA PHE A 432 -14.90 -22.67 -18.25
C PHE A 432 -15.02 -23.91 -17.34
N LYS A 433 -14.01 -24.80 -17.36
CA LYS A 433 -13.88 -25.98 -16.45
C LYS A 433 -13.04 -25.64 -15.21
N ILE A 434 -13.63 -25.81 -14.03
CA ILE A 434 -13.19 -25.30 -12.71
C ILE A 434 -12.10 -26.14 -11.99
N SER A 435 -11.72 -27.33 -12.49
CA SER A 435 -11.00 -28.31 -11.66
C SER A 435 -9.52 -28.04 -11.38
N ALA A 436 -8.83 -27.17 -12.14
CA ALA A 436 -7.40 -26.90 -11.95
C ALA A 436 -7.11 -25.78 -10.93
N ILE A 437 -8.07 -24.88 -10.69
CA ILE A 437 -7.89 -23.65 -9.88
C ILE A 437 -8.00 -23.94 -8.38
N VAL A 438 -8.83 -24.91 -7.99
CA VAL A 438 -9.01 -25.32 -6.58
C VAL A 438 -7.69 -25.81 -5.97
N ARG A 439 -6.84 -26.50 -6.74
CA ARG A 439 -5.53 -26.99 -6.25
C ARG A 439 -4.51 -25.91 -5.93
N TYR A 440 -4.57 -24.75 -6.59
CA TYR A 440 -3.62 -23.65 -6.34
C TYR A 440 -4.05 -22.80 -5.15
N LEU A 441 -5.36 -22.64 -4.95
CA LEU A 441 -5.92 -21.95 -3.78
C LEU A 441 -5.71 -22.74 -2.48
N ASP A 442 -5.74 -24.08 -2.54
CA ASP A 442 -5.40 -24.94 -1.38
C ASP A 442 -3.91 -24.85 -0.98
N LEU A 443 -3.01 -24.54 -1.92
CA LEU A 443 -1.56 -24.41 -1.65
C LEU A 443 -1.18 -23.04 -1.05
N GLY A 444 -1.96 -21.99 -1.30
CA GLY A 444 -1.69 -20.63 -0.77
C GLY A 444 -2.31 -20.35 0.61
N TYR A 445 -3.33 -21.11 1.01
CA TYR A 445 -4.08 -20.90 2.27
C TYR A 445 -4.12 -22.14 3.18
N GLY A 446 -3.55 -23.28 2.77
CA GLY A 446 -3.48 -24.51 3.58
C GLY A 446 -2.15 -24.67 4.31
N ARG A 447 -2.20 -25.06 5.59
CA ARG A 447 -1.06 -25.43 6.45
C ARG A 447 0.01 -26.24 5.70
N LEU A 448 1.21 -25.68 5.52
CA LEU A 448 2.44 -26.44 5.26
C LEU A 448 2.90 -27.17 6.53
N ASN A 449 2.05 -28.05 7.07
CA ASN A 449 2.42 -29.00 8.12
C ASN A 449 2.49 -30.42 7.53
N SER A 450 3.43 -30.65 6.61
CA SER A 450 4.05 -31.96 6.42
C SER A 450 5.28 -31.83 5.49
N PRO A 451 6.34 -32.63 5.70
CA PRO A 451 7.55 -32.58 4.87
C PRO A 451 7.29 -33.31 3.56
N THR A 452 6.51 -32.71 2.66
CA THR A 452 6.34 -33.23 1.31
C THR A 452 7.51 -32.73 0.47
N LYS A 453 8.39 -33.65 0.09
CA LYS A 453 9.47 -33.46 -0.89
C LYS A 453 8.97 -32.64 -2.07
N VAL A 454 9.42 -31.40 -2.17
CA VAL A 454 9.33 -30.61 -3.39
C VAL A 454 10.16 -31.34 -4.43
N GLY A 455 9.49 -32.08 -5.31
CA GLY A 455 10.11 -32.70 -6.47
C GLY A 455 10.60 -31.60 -7.39
N TYR A 456 11.91 -31.43 -7.47
CA TYR A 456 12.54 -30.58 -8.46
C TYR A 456 12.13 -31.05 -9.86
N ILE A 457 11.36 -30.22 -10.57
CA ILE A 457 11.20 -30.37 -12.01
C ILE A 457 12.47 -29.82 -12.66
N TYR A 458 13.52 -30.64 -12.67
CA TYR A 458 14.59 -30.51 -13.64
C TYR A 458 14.48 -31.70 -14.60
N SER A 459 14.00 -31.43 -15.80
CA SER A 459 14.29 -32.24 -16.96
C SER A 459 15.81 -32.22 -17.15
N THR A 460 16.49 -33.28 -16.74
CA THR A 460 17.88 -33.53 -17.07
C THR A 460 18.01 -33.68 -18.58
N PRO A 461 18.89 -32.92 -19.26
CA PRO A 461 19.31 -33.32 -20.59
C PRO A 461 20.17 -34.58 -20.44
N THR A 462 19.73 -35.65 -21.09
CA THR A 462 20.46 -36.90 -21.24
C THR A 462 21.78 -36.64 -21.97
N TYR A 463 22.88 -36.57 -21.22
CA TYR A 463 24.22 -36.57 -21.79
C TYR A 463 24.58 -38.02 -22.15
N GLN A 464 24.52 -38.35 -23.43
CA GLN A 464 25.07 -39.61 -23.97
C GLN A 464 26.59 -39.58 -23.79
N SER A 465 27.13 -40.61 -23.13
CA SER A 465 28.58 -40.81 -23.05
C SER A 465 29.13 -41.18 -24.43
N PRO A 466 30.29 -40.62 -24.84
CA PRO A 466 31.03 -41.18 -25.96
C PRO A 466 31.74 -42.45 -25.48
N THR A 467 31.50 -43.52 -26.21
CA THR A 467 32.25 -44.77 -26.18
C THR A 467 33.70 -44.57 -26.63
N THR A 468 34.58 -45.33 -25.98
CA THR A 468 35.79 -46.04 -26.49
C THR A 468 37.20 -45.61 -26.06
N SER A 469 37.91 -46.63 -25.56
CA SER A 469 39.36 -46.91 -25.60
C SER A 469 40.27 -46.09 -24.68
N LYS A 470 41.20 -46.66 -23.90
CA LYS A 470 41.85 -47.98 -23.86
C LYS A 470 42.00 -48.46 -22.41
#